data_AF-A0A7V9Q750-F1
#
_entry.id   AF-A0A7V9Q750-F1
#
_cell.length_a   1.000
_cell.length_b   1.000
_cell.length_c   1.000
_cell.angle_alpha   90.00
_cell.angle_beta   90.00
_cell.angle_gamma   90.00
#
_symmetry.space_group_name_H-M   'P 1'
#
loop_
_entity.id
_entity.type
_entity.pdbx_description
1 polymer ?
#
loop_
_entity_poly.entity_id
_entity_poly.type
_entity_poly.pdbx_seq_one_letter_code
_entity_poly.pdbx_strand_id
1 'polypeptide(L)' 'DASLFESVAVRVWEVDALWFARASHEGREAWELRHVADAPFALFELFEADEEEEDREDVRREMEALLIERTNNEGERGKG' A
#
# COMPACT_ATOMS: atom_id res chain seq x y z
N ASP A 1 10.29 30.13 2.53
CA ASP A 1 9.62 31.07 1.63
C ASP A 1 8.76 30.25 0.69
N ALA A 2 7.43 30.42 0.75
CA ALA A 2 6.48 29.57 0.01
C ALA A 2 6.45 29.90 -1.50
N SER A 3 7.02 31.03 -1.91
CA SER A 3 7.03 31.50 -3.31
C SER A 3 7.87 30.65 -4.27
N LEU A 4 8.76 29.79 -3.75
CA LEU A 4 9.66 28.95 -4.54
C LEU A 4 8.93 27.99 -5.50
N PHE A 5 7.70 27.61 -5.17
CA PHE A 5 6.94 26.61 -5.93
C PHE A 5 5.81 27.19 -6.79
N GLU A 6 5.61 28.52 -6.78
CA GLU A 6 4.46 29.16 -7.47
C GLU A 6 4.50 29.00 -9.00
N SER A 7 5.67 28.75 -9.60
CA SER A 7 5.84 28.57 -11.05
C SER A 7 5.90 27.11 -11.51
N VAL A 8 5.82 26.15 -10.58
CA VAL A 8 5.88 24.73 -10.91
C VAL A 8 4.51 24.26 -11.40
N ALA A 9 4.48 23.64 -12.58
CA ALA A 9 3.25 23.06 -13.11
C ALA A 9 2.78 21.90 -12.24
N VAL A 10 1.60 22.03 -11.64
CA VAL A 10 0.94 20.95 -10.90
C VAL A 10 0.49 19.87 -11.91
N ARG A 11 0.86 18.63 -11.66
CA ARG A 11 0.38 17.47 -12.40
C ARG A 11 -0.49 16.61 -11.50
N VAL A 12 -1.67 16.26 -12.00
CA VAL A 12 -2.59 15.36 -11.31
C VAL A 12 -2.36 13.95 -11.86
N TRP A 13 -2.28 12.98 -10.96
CA TRP A 13 -2.17 11.56 -11.27
C TRP A 13 -3.18 10.79 -10.44
N GLU A 14 -3.69 9.69 -10.99
CA GLU A 14 -4.47 8.73 -10.23
C GLU A 14 -3.54 7.92 -9.34
N VAL A 15 -4.06 7.52 -8.18
CA VAL A 15 -3.34 6.70 -7.19
C VAL A 15 -4.06 5.37 -7.11
N ASP A 16 -3.35 4.29 -7.42
CA ASP A 16 -3.95 2.95 -7.43
C ASP A 16 -3.97 2.32 -6.03
N ALA A 17 -2.95 2.60 -5.22
CA ALA A 17 -2.81 2.02 -3.90
C ALA A 17 -2.04 2.91 -2.91
N LEU A 18 -2.23 2.65 -1.61
CA LEU A 18 -1.61 3.36 -0.50
C LEU A 18 -1.16 2.39 0.59
N TRP A 19 0.05 2.61 1.11
CA TRP A 19 0.59 1.92 2.28
C TRP A 19 0.30 2.69 3.57
N PHE A 20 -0.03 1.96 4.63
CA PHE A 20 -0.14 2.48 5.99
C PHE A 20 0.64 1.57 6.93
N ALA A 21 1.40 2.16 7.84
CA ALA A 21 2.01 1.48 8.98
C ALA A 21 1.58 2.21 10.26
N ARG A 22 1.22 1.45 11.29
CA ARG A 22 0.87 2.02 12.59
C ARG A 22 1.28 1.10 13.73
N ALA A 23 1.67 1.72 14.84
CA ALA A 23 1.80 1.00 16.11
C ALA A 23 0.45 0.36 16.49
N SER A 24 0.53 -0.85 17.03
CA SER A 24 -0.58 -1.65 17.55
C SER A 24 -0.37 -1.95 19.04
N HIS A 25 -1.27 -2.71 19.65
CA HIS A 25 -1.16 -3.08 21.06
C HIS A 25 0.09 -3.95 21.33
N GLU A 26 0.71 -3.74 22.50
CA GLU A 26 1.83 -4.54 23.01
C GLU A 26 3.12 -4.44 22.18
N GLY A 27 3.37 -3.28 21.56
CA GLY A 27 4.61 -3.02 20.81
C GLY A 27 4.64 -3.62 19.41
N ARG A 28 3.54 -4.25 19.00
CA ARG A 28 3.32 -4.76 17.65
C ARG A 28 3.13 -3.64 16.65
N GLU A 29 3.33 -3.95 15.37
CA GLU A 29 3.10 -3.01 14.28
C GLU A 29 2.13 -3.61 13.27
N ALA A 30 1.16 -2.83 12.82
CA ALA A 30 0.20 -3.24 11.81
C ALA A 30 0.49 -2.51 10.49
N TRP A 31 0.61 -3.26 9.41
CA TRP A 31 0.74 -2.72 8.06
C TRP A 31 -0.52 -3.01 7.24
N GLU A 32 -0.92 -2.04 6.43
CA GLU A 32 -2.04 -2.13 5.50
C GLU A 32 -1.62 -1.63 4.11
N LEU A 33 -1.83 -2.46 3.08
CA LEU A 33 -1.74 -2.04 1.68
C LEU A 33 -3.15 -1.97 1.11
N ARG A 34 -3.63 -0.76 0.84
CA ARG A 34 -4.99 -0.52 0.34
C ARG A 34 -4.98 -0.22 -1.15
N HIS A 35 -5.67 -1.03 -1.93
CA HIS A 35 -6.10 -0.67 -3.28
C HIS A 35 -7.24 0.35 -3.17
N VAL A 36 -7.09 1.50 -3.81
CA VAL A 36 -8.07 2.61 -3.72
C VAL A 36 -8.70 2.97 -5.06
N ALA A 37 -8.30 2.31 -6.14
CA ALA A 37 -8.95 2.39 -7.45
C ALA A 37 -10.25 1.55 -7.50
N ASP A 38 -10.73 1.25 -8.70
CA ASP A 38 -11.97 0.48 -8.90
C ASP A 38 -11.92 -0.87 -8.16
N ALA A 39 -12.97 -1.19 -7.40
CA ALA A 39 -13.03 -2.30 -6.43
C ALA A 39 -11.97 -2.20 -5.29
N PRO A 40 -12.23 -1.34 -4.28
CA PRO A 40 -11.28 -1.13 -3.18
C PRO A 40 -11.19 -2.34 -2.25
N PHE A 41 -9.97 -2.71 -1.88
CA PHE A 41 -9.67 -3.74 -0.88
C PHE A 41 -8.38 -3.41 -0.12
N ALA A 42 -8.14 -4.14 0.97
CA ALA A 42 -6.93 -4.01 1.77
C ALA A 42 -6.28 -5.37 2.01
N LEU A 43 -4.95 -5.40 1.96
CA LEU A 43 -4.12 -6.45 2.53
C LEU A 43 -3.61 -5.95 3.89
N PHE A 44 -3.51 -6.84 4.87
CA PHE A 44 -3.17 -6.50 6.25
C PHE A 44 -2.18 -7.51 6.79
N GLU A 45 -1.17 -7.03 7.52
CA GLU A 45 -0.28 -7.85 8.32
C GLU A 45 -0.08 -7.22 9.72
N LEU A 46 0.08 -8.07 10.74
CA LEU A 46 0.43 -7.68 12.09
C LEU A 46 1.75 -8.33 12.50
N PHE A 47 2.77 -7.50 12.70
CA PHE A 47 4.10 -7.93 13.10
C PHE A 47 4.27 -7.96 14.62
N GLU A 48 4.98 -8.97 15.11
CA GLU A 48 5.36 -9.06 16.52
C GLU A 48 6.47 -8.04 16.85
N ALA A 49 6.58 -7.68 18.13
CA ALA A 49 7.51 -6.62 18.57
C ALA A 49 8.98 -6.97 18.31
N ASP A 50 9.32 -8.26 18.34
CA ASP A 50 10.66 -8.82 18.18
C ASP A 50 10.93 -9.38 16.78
N GLU A 51 9.98 -9.22 15.86
CA GLU A 51 10.13 -9.70 14.48
C GLU A 51 11.21 -8.92 13.71
N GLU A 52 12.08 -9.62 12.99
CA GLU A 52 13.24 -9.03 12.32
C GLU A 52 12.82 -8.17 11.13
N GLU A 53 13.59 -7.11 10.85
CA GLU A 53 13.29 -6.18 9.75
C GLU A 53 13.33 -6.87 8.37
N GLU A 54 14.20 -7.88 8.20
CA GLU A 54 14.31 -8.64 6.96
C GLU A 54 13.01 -9.42 6.67
N ASP A 55 12.45 -10.08 7.69
CA ASP A 55 11.18 -10.81 7.59
C ASP A 55 10.02 -9.85 7.23
N ARG A 56 9.98 -8.67 7.84
CA ARG A 56 8.96 -7.64 7.54
C ARG A 56 9.07 -7.14 6.10
N GLU A 57 10.28 -6.94 5.60
CA GLU A 57 10.52 -6.54 4.21
C GLU A 57 10.13 -7.62 3.21
N ASP A 58 10.32 -8.89 3.55
CA ASP A 58 9.84 -10.01 2.74
C ASP A 58 8.31 -10.01 2.66
N VAL A 59 7.62 -9.86 3.79
CA VAL A 59 6.15 -9.73 3.80
C VAL A 59 5.67 -8.50 3.01
N ARG A 60 6.39 -7.37 3.06
CA ARG A 60 6.09 -6.19 2.23
C ARG A 60 6.02 -6.55 0.75
N ARG A 61 7.02 -7.27 0.25
CA ARG A 61 7.13 -7.67 -1.16
C ARG A 61 6.04 -8.67 -1.54
N GLU A 62 5.69 -9.57 -0.63
CA GLU A 62 4.58 -10.52 -0.83
C GLU A 62 3.23 -9.80 -0.92
N MET A 63 2.98 -8.84 -0.04
CA MET A 63 1.77 -8.00 -0.09
C MET A 63 1.70 -7.20 -1.40
N GLU A 64 2.81 -6.63 -1.86
CA GLU A 64 2.89 -5.92 -3.16
C GLU A 64 2.61 -6.86 -4.34
N ALA A 65 3.20 -8.06 -4.34
CA ALA A 65 2.96 -9.06 -5.38
C ALA A 65 1.47 -9.50 -5.41
N LEU A 66 0.87 -9.69 -4.24
CA LEU A 66 -0.54 -10.08 -4.12
C LEU A 66 -1.50 -8.97 -4.56
N LEU A 67 -1.17 -7.70 -4.29
CA LEU A 67 -1.92 -6.56 -4.81
C LEU A 67 -1.93 -6.60 -6.34
N ILE A 68 -0.75 -6.73 -6.97
CA ILE A 68 -0.60 -6.78 -8.42
C ILE A 68 -1.40 -7.95 -9.02
N GLU A 69 -1.29 -9.14 -8.42
CA GLU A 69 -2.02 -10.32 -8.88
C GLU A 69 -3.54 -10.09 -8.84
N ARG A 70 -4.08 -9.56 -7.73
CA ARG A 70 -5.52 -9.34 -7.57
C ARG A 70 -6.03 -8.27 -8.52
N THR A 71 -5.33 -7.14 -8.65
CA THR A 71 -5.72 -6.06 -9.58
C THR A 71 -5.70 -6.54 -11.03
N ASN A 72 -4.73 -7.36 -11.42
CA ASN A 72 -4.69 -7.95 -12.77
C ASN A 72 -5.86 -8.91 -13.03
N ASN A 73 -6.17 -9.78 -12.07
CA ASN A 73 -7.28 -10.73 -12.18
C ASN A 73 -8.65 -10.05 -12.23
N GLU A 74 -8.82 -8.91 -11.55
CA GLU A 74 -10.04 -8.11 -11.63
C GLU A 74 -10.20 -7.43 -13.00
N GLY A 75 -9.10 -6.96 -13.60
CA GLY A 75 -9.09 -6.41 -14.94
C GLY A 75 -9.50 -7.42 -16.04
N GLU A 76 -9.28 -8.71 -15.81
CA GLU A 76 -9.72 -9.79 -16.72
C GLU A 76 -11.20 -10.14 -16.54
N ARG A 77 -11.72 -10.10 -15.31
CA ARG A 77 -13.14 -10.40 -15.01
C ARG A 77 -14.11 -9.30 -15.47
N GLY A 78 -13.66 -8.04 -15.54
CA GLY A 78 -14.47 -6.92 -16.02
C GLY A 78 -14.64 -6.82 -17.54
N LYS A 79 -13.95 -7.66 -18.33
CA LYS A 79 -14.02 -7.69 -19.81
C LYS A 79 -14.99 -8.72 -20.39
N GLY A 80 -15.74 -9.43 -19.55
CA GLY A 80 -16.72 -10.46 -19.92
C GLY A 80 -18.13 -9.94 -20.14
#